data_AF-A0A1D7UTM7-F1
#
_entry.id   AF-A0A1D7UTM7-F1
#
_cell.length_a   1.000
_cell.length_b   1.000
_cell.length_c   1.000
_cell.angle_alpha   90.00
_cell.angle_beta   90.00
_cell.angle_gamma   90.00
#
_symmetry.space_group_name_H-M   'P 1'
#
loop_
_entity.id
_entity.type
_entity.pdbx_description
1 polymer ?
#
loop_
_entity_poly.entity_id
_entity_poly.type
_entity_poly.pdbx_seq_one_letter_code
_entity_poly.pdbx_strand_id
1 'polypeptide(L)'
;MKFSSHKQLTFFLSLVFILSISIFQCKPEEKNDDSALLLLLGAGAITTGAGGTTTETKLRVFVTAASFDGNLGGVNGADTKCAADANKPSTGTYKAFITGNSGANGVRYACLNDVTNCPTNPGAGTKNWVLQASTSYYRVDQSTKVFTTSALGLIGTVHTSIQVSAASYWTGFVTTVTDWSATPGAAVCDLSATTAWTDNQGTNSGAVGDAASAALASIKALNTQNCGSTKKLLCVEQ
;
A
#
# COMPACT_ATOMS: atom_id res chain seq x y z
N MET A 1 27.17 -24.50 -57.50
CA MET A 1 26.47 -23.22 -57.30
C MET A 1 27.50 -22.14 -57.00
N LYS A 2 27.66 -21.15 -57.90
CA LYS A 2 28.57 -20.00 -57.77
C LYS A 2 27.88 -18.96 -56.88
N PHE A 3 28.47 -18.61 -55.74
CA PHE A 3 28.02 -17.49 -54.91
C PHE A 3 28.75 -16.20 -55.31
N SER A 4 27.96 -15.16 -55.57
CA SER A 4 28.42 -13.85 -56.07
C SER A 4 29.02 -13.00 -54.94
N SER A 5 30.30 -12.65 -55.09
CA SER A 5 31.20 -12.06 -54.09
C SER A 5 30.97 -10.56 -53.78
N HIS A 6 29.94 -9.93 -54.34
CA HIS A 6 29.77 -8.47 -54.23
C HIS A 6 28.80 -7.98 -53.16
N LYS A 7 28.01 -8.86 -52.52
CA LYS A 7 27.01 -8.43 -51.51
C LYS A 7 27.46 -8.57 -50.06
N GLN A 8 28.57 -9.27 -49.77
CA GLN A 8 29.10 -9.37 -48.41
C GLN A 8 30.09 -8.25 -48.05
N LEU A 9 30.74 -7.64 -49.04
CA LEU A 9 31.74 -6.59 -48.79
C LEU A 9 31.11 -5.26 -48.36
N THR A 10 29.90 -4.95 -48.82
CA THR A 10 29.16 -3.74 -48.41
C THR A 10 28.52 -3.86 -47.03
N PHE A 11 28.18 -5.07 -46.59
CA PHE A 11 27.60 -5.30 -45.26
C PHE A 11 28.65 -5.16 -44.15
N PHE A 12 29.88 -5.62 -44.38
CA PHE A 12 30.98 -5.47 -43.41
C PHE A 12 31.49 -4.02 -43.28
N LEU A 13 31.48 -3.22 -44.36
CA LEU A 13 31.86 -1.79 -44.27
C LEU A 13 30.82 -0.94 -43.51
N SER A 14 29.52 -1.30 -43.61
CA SER A 14 28.45 -0.62 -42.87
C SER A 14 28.48 -0.91 -41.37
N LEU A 15 28.94 -2.09 -40.95
CA LEU A 15 28.97 -2.48 -39.54
C LEU A 15 30.14 -1.84 -38.78
N VAL A 16 31.26 -1.56 -39.47
CA VAL A 16 32.44 -0.90 -38.89
C VAL A 16 32.24 0.63 -38.75
N PHE A 17 31.38 1.24 -39.56
CA PHE A 17 31.09 2.68 -39.49
C PHE A 17 30.09 3.06 -38.36
N ILE A 18 29.31 2.10 -37.84
CA ILE A 18 28.34 2.36 -36.77
C ILE A 18 28.97 2.17 -35.37
N LEU A 19 30.11 1.47 -35.27
CA LEU A 19 30.83 1.31 -33.99
C LEU A 19 31.79 2.46 -33.65
N SER A 20 31.93 3.46 -34.52
CA SER A 20 32.94 4.54 -34.39
C SER A 20 32.39 5.91 -33.94
N ILE A 21 31.11 6.01 -33.56
CA ILE A 21 30.48 7.30 -33.20
C ILE A 21 30.18 7.47 -31.68
N SER A 22 30.59 6.54 -30.81
CA SER A 22 30.30 6.66 -29.36
C SER A 22 31.42 7.28 -28.51
N ILE A 23 32.17 8.27 -29.02
CA ILE A 23 33.10 9.05 -28.19
C ILE A 23 33.12 10.52 -28.63
N PHE A 24 32.06 11.25 -28.29
CA PHE A 24 32.09 12.71 -28.18
C PHE A 24 31.42 13.13 -26.87
N GLN A 25 32.27 13.27 -25.85
CA GLN A 25 32.32 14.38 -24.90
C GLN A 25 30.97 14.95 -24.41
N CYS A 26 30.47 14.40 -23.30
CA CYS A 26 29.70 15.21 -22.35
C CYS A 26 30.64 15.57 -21.20
N LYS A 27 31.07 16.83 -21.16
CA LYS A 27 31.85 17.45 -20.09
C LYS A 27 30.91 17.75 -18.92
N PRO A 28 31.05 17.10 -17.75
CA PRO A 28 30.51 17.68 -16.53
C PRO A 28 31.42 18.83 -16.08
N GLU A 29 30.75 19.93 -15.80
CA GLU A 29 31.22 21.16 -15.19
C GLU A 29 31.96 20.88 -13.88
N GLU A 30 33.12 21.53 -13.69
CA GLU A 30 33.83 21.50 -12.41
C GLU A 30 32.97 22.19 -11.36
N LYS A 31 32.39 21.41 -10.46
CA LYS A 31 31.97 21.90 -9.15
C LYS A 31 32.94 21.34 -8.13
N ASN A 32 33.99 22.11 -7.88
CA ASN A 32 34.67 22.06 -6.60
C ASN A 32 33.67 22.49 -5.52
N ASP A 33 33.76 21.84 -4.36
CA ASP A 33 33.51 22.36 -3.01
C ASP A 33 32.93 21.25 -2.09
N ASP A 34 33.89 20.61 -1.42
CA ASP A 34 33.90 20.29 0.01
C ASP A 34 33.17 19.06 0.53
N SER A 35 33.81 17.91 0.27
CA SER A 35 33.86 16.81 1.24
C SER A 35 34.63 17.25 2.50
N ALA A 36 33.95 17.93 3.43
CA ALA A 36 34.50 18.18 4.76
C ALA A 36 34.40 16.92 5.63
N LEU A 37 35.34 15.99 5.42
CA LEU A 37 35.74 15.03 6.44
C LEU A 37 36.41 15.82 7.57
N LEU A 38 35.63 16.22 8.57
CA LEU A 38 36.11 16.95 9.72
C LEU A 38 36.87 16.00 10.66
N LEU A 39 38.14 15.75 10.35
CA LEU A 39 39.10 15.15 11.27
C LEU A 39 39.94 16.29 11.88
N LEU A 40 39.43 16.92 12.93
CA LEU A 40 40.19 17.85 13.77
C LEU A 40 40.14 17.38 15.22
N LEU A 41 41.21 16.68 15.60
CA LEU A 41 41.63 16.56 16.99
C LEU A 41 42.09 17.95 17.46
N GLY A 42 41.34 18.55 18.39
CA GLY A 42 41.73 19.81 19.03
C GLY A 42 40.60 20.29 19.95
N ALA A 43 40.91 20.40 21.25
CA ALA A 43 39.95 20.66 22.32
C ALA A 43 39.06 21.90 22.11
N GLY A 44 37.75 21.76 22.33
CA GLY A 44 36.84 22.90 22.53
C GLY A 44 35.40 22.68 22.05
N ALA A 45 34.48 22.55 23.02
CA ALA A 45 33.02 22.66 22.92
C ALA A 45 32.24 21.64 22.03
N ILE A 46 31.70 20.63 22.70
CA ILE A 46 30.58 19.81 22.21
C ILE A 46 29.32 20.67 22.28
N THR A 47 28.89 21.26 21.16
CA THR A 47 27.49 21.66 21.02
C THR A 47 26.74 20.46 20.48
N THR A 48 26.00 19.79 21.36
CA THR A 48 25.10 18.70 20.99
C THR A 48 24.19 19.17 19.87
N GLY A 49 24.25 18.46 18.73
CA GLY A 49 23.39 18.70 17.59
C GLY A 49 21.94 18.80 18.04
N ALA A 50 21.26 19.82 17.54
CA ALA A 50 19.82 19.84 17.55
C ALA A 50 19.37 18.55 16.87
N GLY A 51 18.87 17.60 17.67
CA GLY A 51 18.09 16.51 17.16
C GLY A 51 16.93 17.15 16.41
N GLY A 52 17.00 17.10 15.09
CA GLY A 52 15.82 17.30 14.27
C GLY A 52 14.84 16.22 14.72
N THR A 53 13.90 16.59 15.58
CA THR A 53 12.69 15.80 15.77
C THR A 53 11.99 15.82 14.43
N THR A 54 12.28 14.83 13.59
CA THR A 54 11.34 14.42 12.56
C THR A 54 10.06 14.15 13.33
N THR A 55 9.10 15.07 13.21
CA THR A 55 7.78 14.85 13.78
C THR A 55 7.20 13.73 12.93
N GLU A 56 7.44 12.49 13.35
CA GLU A 56 6.84 11.31 12.76
C GLU A 56 5.34 11.55 12.74
N THR A 57 4.77 11.66 11.53
CA THR A 57 3.35 11.90 11.35
C THR A 57 2.60 10.74 12.00
N LYS A 58 1.94 11.01 13.12
CA LYS A 58 1.12 10.02 13.83
C LYS A 58 -0.22 9.90 13.14
N LEU A 59 -0.30 9.01 12.15
CA LEU A 59 -1.57 8.70 11.50
C LEU A 59 -2.45 7.84 12.41
N ARG A 60 -3.75 8.08 12.35
CA ARG A 60 -4.74 7.36 13.17
C ARG A 60 -5.44 6.28 12.36
N VAL A 61 -5.86 5.24 13.08
CA VAL A 61 -6.87 4.28 12.63
C VAL A 61 -8.03 4.24 13.61
N PHE A 62 -9.22 3.97 13.10
CA PHE A 62 -10.39 3.73 13.93
C PHE A 62 -11.31 2.70 13.29
N VAL A 63 -12.15 2.07 14.10
CA VAL A 63 -13.20 1.18 13.63
C VAL A 63 -14.54 1.90 13.71
N THR A 64 -15.34 1.78 12.65
CA THR A 64 -16.63 2.47 12.54
C THR A 64 -17.57 2.15 13.70
N ALA A 65 -18.34 3.15 14.13
CA ALA A 65 -19.47 2.96 15.04
C ALA A 65 -20.58 2.16 14.35
N ALA A 66 -20.86 2.48 13.07
CA ALA A 66 -21.85 1.76 12.27
C ALA A 66 -21.33 0.40 11.78
N SER A 67 -22.25 -0.52 11.49
CA SER A 67 -21.97 -1.78 10.81
C SER A 67 -22.62 -1.77 9.42
N PHE A 68 -21.98 -2.41 8.45
CA PHE A 68 -22.38 -2.44 7.05
C PHE A 68 -22.35 -3.87 6.51
N ASP A 69 -23.28 -4.21 5.65
CA ASP A 69 -23.19 -5.42 4.83
C ASP A 69 -22.05 -5.27 3.78
N GLY A 70 -21.91 -6.26 2.90
CA GLY A 70 -20.89 -6.28 1.85
C GLY A 70 -21.12 -5.25 0.73
N ASN A 71 -22.32 -4.67 0.62
CA ASN A 71 -22.62 -3.64 -0.37
C ASN A 71 -22.21 -2.27 0.17
N LEU A 72 -20.91 -2.01 0.07
CA LEU A 72 -20.34 -0.74 0.51
C LEU A 72 -20.55 0.38 -0.52
N GLY A 73 -21.13 0.11 -1.69
CA GLY A 73 -21.19 1.04 -2.81
C GLY A 73 -19.86 1.14 -3.55
N GLY A 74 -19.09 0.05 -3.57
CA GLY A 74 -17.72 0.01 -4.08
C GLY A 74 -16.70 0.63 -3.13
N VAL A 75 -15.44 0.69 -3.59
CA VAL A 75 -14.31 1.24 -2.81
C VAL A 75 -14.57 2.69 -2.38
N ASN A 76 -15.07 3.54 -3.26
CA ASN A 76 -15.36 4.94 -2.96
C ASN A 76 -16.53 5.09 -1.97
N GLY A 77 -17.52 4.18 -2.03
CA GLY A 77 -18.62 4.15 -1.08
C GLY A 77 -18.16 3.76 0.33
N ALA A 78 -17.19 2.84 0.45
CA ALA A 78 -16.56 2.51 1.72
C ALA A 78 -15.78 3.70 2.31
N ASP A 79 -15.05 4.46 1.48
CA ASP A 79 -14.39 5.69 1.91
C ASP A 79 -15.40 6.73 2.41
N THR A 80 -16.52 6.89 1.71
CA THR A 80 -17.61 7.80 2.13
C THR A 80 -18.18 7.41 3.50
N LYS A 81 -18.37 6.10 3.75
CA LYS A 81 -18.78 5.58 5.05
C LYS A 81 -17.77 5.91 6.14
N CYS A 82 -16.46 5.75 5.88
CA CYS A 82 -15.41 6.17 6.83
C CYS A 82 -15.41 7.68 7.09
N ALA A 83 -15.64 8.50 6.06
CA ALA A 83 -15.66 9.95 6.19
C ALA A 83 -16.85 10.49 6.99
N ALA A 84 -17.96 9.74 7.06
CA ALA A 84 -19.19 10.13 7.74
C ALA A 84 -19.42 9.44 9.09
N ASP A 85 -18.58 8.47 9.48
CA ASP A 85 -18.81 7.66 10.68
C ASP A 85 -18.63 8.47 11.98
N ALA A 86 -19.45 8.19 12.99
CA ALA A 86 -19.44 8.89 14.27
C ALA A 86 -18.15 8.70 15.09
N ASN A 87 -17.39 7.61 14.87
CA ASN A 87 -16.09 7.39 15.51
C ASN A 87 -14.94 8.11 14.79
N LYS A 88 -15.19 8.76 13.64
CA LYS A 88 -14.18 9.51 12.92
C LYS A 88 -13.67 10.67 13.78
N PRO A 89 -12.35 10.84 13.95
CA PRO A 89 -11.81 12.03 14.58
C PRO A 89 -12.22 13.33 13.87
N SER A 90 -12.28 14.41 14.64
CA SER A 90 -12.70 15.74 14.16
C SER A 90 -11.78 16.30 13.07
N THR A 91 -10.53 15.83 13.00
CA THR A 91 -9.53 16.21 11.99
C THR A 91 -9.11 15.00 11.18
N GLY A 92 -8.51 15.24 10.00
CA GLY A 92 -8.01 14.19 9.12
C GLY A 92 -9.04 13.70 8.10
N THR A 93 -8.55 13.20 6.98
CA THR A 93 -9.32 12.50 5.95
C THR A 93 -9.09 11.00 6.12
N TYR A 94 -10.14 10.20 5.92
CA TYR A 94 -10.09 8.77 6.22
C TYR A 94 -10.62 7.95 5.06
N LYS A 95 -9.92 6.85 4.80
CA LYS A 95 -10.27 5.89 3.76
C LYS A 95 -10.33 4.48 4.33
N ALA A 96 -11.18 3.63 3.77
CA ALA A 96 -11.43 2.30 4.29
C ALA A 96 -10.25 1.35 4.01
N PHE A 97 -9.83 0.57 4.99
CA PHE A 97 -8.82 -0.47 4.82
C PHE A 97 -9.44 -1.72 4.18
N ILE A 98 -9.66 -1.63 2.87
CA ILE A 98 -10.19 -2.71 2.04
C ILE A 98 -9.34 -2.85 0.78
N THR A 99 -9.49 -3.96 0.08
CA THR A 99 -8.96 -4.18 -1.27
C THR A 99 -10.09 -4.56 -2.22
N GLY A 100 -9.94 -4.27 -3.51
CA GLY A 100 -10.95 -4.59 -4.51
C GLY A 100 -10.94 -3.67 -5.73
N ASN A 101 -11.64 -4.10 -6.78
CA ASN A 101 -11.88 -3.33 -7.98
C ASN A 101 -13.38 -3.21 -8.21
N SER A 102 -13.87 -1.97 -8.11
CA SER A 102 -15.27 -1.59 -8.32
C SER A 102 -15.42 -0.74 -9.60
N GLY A 103 -14.44 -0.81 -10.52
CA GLY A 103 -14.41 -0.03 -11.76
C GLY A 103 -14.43 1.48 -11.48
N ALA A 104 -15.44 2.16 -12.02
CA ALA A 104 -15.64 3.60 -11.81
C ALA A 104 -15.87 3.97 -10.33
N ASN A 105 -16.31 3.02 -9.50
CA ASN A 105 -16.51 3.22 -8.05
C ASN A 105 -15.22 2.98 -7.24
N GLY A 106 -14.07 2.97 -7.90
CA GLY A 106 -12.75 2.97 -7.28
C GLY A 106 -12.07 1.61 -7.34
N VAL A 107 -10.74 1.65 -7.32
CA VAL A 107 -9.87 0.49 -7.32
C VAL A 107 -8.81 0.67 -6.25
N ARG A 108 -8.68 -0.31 -5.35
CA ARG A 108 -7.72 -0.29 -4.25
C ARG A 108 -7.03 -1.63 -4.15
N TYR A 109 -5.71 -1.60 -4.28
CA TYR A 109 -4.87 -2.78 -4.09
C TYR A 109 -3.67 -2.39 -3.24
N ALA A 110 -3.40 -3.20 -2.21
CA ALA A 110 -2.05 -3.27 -1.66
C ALA A 110 -1.16 -3.87 -2.74
N CYS A 111 -1.60 -5.04 -3.24
CA CYS A 111 -0.91 -5.90 -4.18
C CYS A 111 -1.93 -6.59 -5.09
N LEU A 112 -1.51 -6.94 -6.30
CA LEU A 112 -2.28 -7.72 -7.28
C LEU A 112 -1.48 -8.97 -7.63
N ASN A 113 -1.93 -10.16 -7.25
CA ASN A 113 -1.15 -11.39 -7.52
C ASN A 113 0.27 -11.30 -6.89
N ASP A 114 0.31 -11.06 -5.57
CA ASP A 114 1.48 -10.68 -4.78
C ASP A 114 2.71 -11.61 -4.96
N VAL A 115 3.67 -11.27 -5.81
CA VAL A 115 4.82 -12.17 -6.09
C VAL A 115 5.94 -12.13 -5.03
N THR A 116 5.57 -12.27 -3.76
CA THR A 116 6.38 -12.34 -2.51
C THR A 116 6.46 -11.03 -1.73
N ASN A 117 5.32 -10.39 -1.50
CA ASN A 117 5.12 -9.12 -0.79
C ASN A 117 5.41 -7.86 -1.64
N CYS A 118 5.11 -7.96 -2.92
CA CYS A 118 4.67 -6.88 -3.83
C CYS A 118 5.73 -6.14 -4.68
N PRO A 119 6.63 -6.84 -5.39
CA PRO A 119 7.79 -6.23 -6.05
C PRO A 119 7.53 -5.60 -7.45
N THR A 120 6.38 -4.94 -7.68
CA THR A 120 6.08 -3.92 -8.75
C THR A 120 4.59 -3.81 -9.12
N ASN A 121 3.69 -4.17 -8.19
CA ASN A 121 2.25 -4.08 -8.42
C ASN A 121 1.67 -2.65 -8.39
N PRO A 122 0.70 -2.32 -9.27
CA PRO A 122 0.62 -2.59 -10.71
C PRO A 122 1.07 -1.38 -11.57
N GLY A 123 1.43 -1.64 -12.83
CA GLY A 123 1.56 -0.63 -13.88
C GLY A 123 0.22 -0.11 -14.39
N ALA A 124 0.15 1.22 -14.58
CA ALA A 124 -0.93 2.10 -15.08
C ALA A 124 -2.36 1.91 -14.50
N GLY A 125 -2.69 2.73 -13.49
CA GLY A 125 -4.06 3.25 -13.28
C GLY A 125 -4.72 3.06 -11.90
N THR A 126 -4.17 2.25 -10.98
CA THR A 126 -5.02 1.62 -9.93
C THR A 126 -4.33 1.39 -8.58
N LYS A 127 -3.62 2.37 -8.02
CA LYS A 127 -3.02 2.26 -6.67
C LYS A 127 -3.58 3.28 -5.69
N ASN A 128 -4.89 3.26 -5.45
CA ASN A 128 -5.55 4.04 -4.39
C ASN A 128 -5.28 3.45 -2.99
N TRP A 129 -4.04 3.02 -2.71
CA TRP A 129 -3.68 2.37 -1.45
C TRP A 129 -3.73 3.35 -0.28
N VAL A 130 -4.10 2.87 0.91
CA VAL A 130 -4.44 3.73 2.06
C VAL A 130 -3.35 3.82 3.13
N LEU A 131 -2.40 2.88 3.13
CA LEU A 131 -1.34 2.87 4.12
C LEU A 131 -0.06 3.48 3.52
N GLN A 132 0.40 4.55 4.15
CA GLN A 132 1.71 5.15 3.89
C GLN A 132 2.85 4.19 4.28
N ALA A 133 3.97 4.28 3.55
CA ALA A 133 5.16 3.47 3.78
C ALA A 133 5.90 3.89 5.05
N SER A 134 6.53 2.92 5.74
CA SER A 134 7.38 3.15 6.91
C SER A 134 6.75 4.03 7.99
N THR A 135 5.44 3.91 8.21
CA THR A 135 4.66 4.82 9.06
C THR A 135 4.10 4.10 10.29
N SER A 136 4.08 4.78 11.44
CA SER A 136 3.41 4.30 12.65
C SER A 136 1.94 4.75 12.68
N TYR A 137 1.02 3.79 12.86
CA TYR A 137 -0.40 4.07 13.04
C TYR A 137 -0.82 3.90 14.50
N TYR A 138 -1.66 4.81 14.96
CA TYR A 138 -2.11 4.91 16.34
C TYR A 138 -3.63 4.78 16.43
N ARG A 139 -4.14 4.45 17.61
CA ARG A 139 -5.55 4.66 17.91
C ARG A 139 -5.86 6.15 17.88
N VAL A 140 -7.14 6.49 17.91
CA VAL A 140 -7.61 7.89 17.95
C VAL A 140 -7.04 8.70 19.13
N ASP A 141 -6.57 8.03 20.19
CA ASP A 141 -5.88 8.63 21.34
C ASP A 141 -4.46 9.17 21.03
N GLN A 142 -3.89 8.88 19.85
CA GLN A 142 -2.55 9.27 19.40
C GLN A 142 -1.37 8.90 20.33
N SER A 143 -1.62 8.00 21.28
CA SER A 143 -0.64 7.51 22.26
C SER A 143 -0.44 6.01 22.14
N THR A 144 -1.50 5.27 21.81
CA THR A 144 -1.45 3.83 21.63
C THR A 144 -1.06 3.49 20.19
N LYS A 145 0.20 3.09 19.98
CA LYS A 145 0.66 2.59 18.67
C LYS A 145 0.06 1.23 18.39
N VAL A 146 -0.61 1.08 17.26
CA VAL A 146 -1.31 -0.14 16.86
C VAL A 146 -0.43 -1.01 15.97
N PHE A 147 0.09 -0.44 14.88
CA PHE A 147 0.99 -1.16 13.98
C PHE A 147 1.94 -0.19 13.26
N THR A 148 3.01 -0.74 12.70
CA THR A 148 3.91 -0.05 11.76
C THR A 148 3.81 -0.68 10.39
N THR A 149 4.02 0.12 9.35
CA THR A 149 4.04 -0.35 7.97
C THR A 149 5.46 -0.54 7.45
N SER A 150 5.63 -1.46 6.48
CA SER A 150 6.88 -1.65 5.76
C SER A 150 7.14 -0.51 4.76
N ALA A 151 8.30 -0.52 4.12
CA ALA A 151 8.63 0.41 3.03
C ALA A 151 7.66 0.33 1.82
N LEU A 152 6.83 -0.72 1.74
CA LEU A 152 5.80 -0.89 0.71
C LEU A 152 4.40 -0.46 1.16
N GLY A 153 4.26 0.04 2.39
CA GLY A 153 2.97 0.42 2.96
C GLY A 153 2.11 -0.78 3.37
N LEU A 154 2.71 -1.95 3.63
CA LEU A 154 2.00 -3.12 4.15
C LEU A 154 2.13 -3.17 5.66
N ILE A 155 1.16 -3.71 6.39
CA ILE A 155 1.30 -3.85 7.83
C ILE A 155 2.44 -4.84 8.13
N GLY A 156 3.45 -4.37 8.86
CA GLY A 156 4.61 -5.16 9.26
C GLY A 156 4.46 -5.67 10.69
N THR A 157 4.67 -4.80 11.67
CA THR A 157 4.58 -5.17 13.09
C THR A 157 3.28 -4.69 13.69
N VAL A 158 2.54 -5.58 14.34
CA VAL A 158 1.37 -5.25 15.16
C VAL A 158 1.84 -5.17 16.61
N HIS A 159 1.68 -4.00 17.23
CA HIS A 159 2.10 -3.73 18.60
C HIS A 159 1.00 -4.02 19.62
N THR A 160 -0.26 -3.76 19.23
CA THR A 160 -1.44 -4.02 20.06
C THR A 160 -2.68 -4.06 19.17
N SER A 161 -3.83 -4.39 19.77
CA SER A 161 -5.10 -4.41 19.05
C SER A 161 -5.53 -3.01 18.58
N ILE A 162 -6.30 -2.93 17.49
CA ILE A 162 -6.84 -1.65 17.02
C ILE A 162 -7.82 -1.07 18.04
N GLN A 163 -8.59 -1.92 18.71
CA GLN A 163 -9.46 -1.55 19.82
C GLN A 163 -9.63 -2.70 20.81
N VAL A 164 -10.24 -2.45 21.95
CA VAL A 164 -10.42 -3.45 23.02
C VAL A 164 -11.67 -4.30 22.83
N SER A 165 -12.75 -3.73 22.28
CA SER A 165 -13.98 -4.44 22.01
C SER A 165 -13.84 -5.29 20.75
N ALA A 166 -14.29 -6.54 20.81
CA ALA A 166 -14.33 -7.43 19.65
C ALA A 166 -15.14 -6.77 18.51
N ALA A 167 -14.50 -6.62 17.35
CA ALA A 167 -15.17 -6.16 16.15
C ALA A 167 -14.45 -6.68 14.91
N SER A 168 -15.20 -7.44 14.11
CA SER A 168 -14.75 -7.82 12.79
C SER A 168 -15.06 -6.74 11.76
N TYR A 169 -14.15 -6.49 10.83
CA TYR A 169 -14.32 -5.51 9.76
C TYR A 169 -13.98 -6.10 8.39
N TRP A 170 -14.62 -5.59 7.34
CA TRP A 170 -14.32 -5.99 5.97
C TRP A 170 -12.90 -5.59 5.56
N THR A 171 -12.19 -6.47 4.84
CA THR A 171 -10.84 -6.19 4.31
C THR A 171 -10.64 -6.62 2.87
N GLY A 172 -11.14 -7.80 2.49
CA GLY A 172 -11.07 -8.27 1.11
C GLY A 172 -9.78 -9.00 0.68
N PHE A 173 -8.79 -9.09 1.56
CA PHE A 173 -7.53 -9.77 1.26
C PHE A 173 -7.70 -11.29 1.29
N VAL A 174 -6.83 -12.00 0.57
CA VAL A 174 -6.69 -13.45 0.77
C VAL A 174 -6.40 -13.76 2.25
N THR A 175 -6.91 -14.86 2.77
CA THR A 175 -6.83 -15.23 4.21
C THR A 175 -5.48 -15.85 4.60
N THR A 176 -4.46 -15.72 3.76
CA THR A 176 -3.10 -16.13 4.12
C THR A 176 -2.37 -15.00 4.85
N VAL A 177 -1.31 -15.35 5.58
CA VAL A 177 -0.63 -14.40 6.48
C VAL A 177 0.17 -13.35 5.72
N THR A 178 0.88 -13.76 4.66
CA THR A 178 1.86 -12.91 3.97
C THR A 178 1.37 -12.37 2.63
N ASP A 179 0.38 -13.00 1.98
CA ASP A 179 -0.05 -12.55 0.66
C ASP A 179 -1.03 -11.38 0.77
N TRP A 180 -0.62 -10.19 0.37
CA TRP A 180 -1.40 -8.96 0.41
C TRP A 180 -2.26 -8.71 -0.83
N SER A 181 -2.47 -9.74 -1.66
CA SER A 181 -3.36 -9.66 -2.81
C SER A 181 -4.84 -9.60 -2.41
N ALA A 182 -5.63 -8.96 -3.29
CA ALA A 182 -7.07 -9.22 -3.32
C ALA A 182 -7.30 -10.65 -3.80
N THR A 183 -8.23 -11.37 -3.16
CA THR A 183 -8.70 -12.64 -3.72
C THR A 183 -9.52 -12.33 -4.98
N PRO A 184 -9.27 -12.99 -6.12
CA PRO A 184 -10.22 -12.95 -7.24
C PRO A 184 -11.58 -13.55 -6.79
N GLY A 185 -12.68 -12.83 -7.00
CA GLY A 185 -14.02 -13.30 -6.67
C GLY A 185 -14.45 -13.10 -5.20
N ALA A 186 -15.12 -14.12 -4.65
CA ALA A 186 -15.94 -14.09 -3.43
C ALA A 186 -15.20 -13.82 -2.10
N ALA A 187 -14.11 -13.07 -2.06
CA ALA A 187 -13.60 -12.47 -0.82
C ALA A 187 -13.73 -10.95 -0.79
N VAL A 188 -14.29 -10.30 -1.82
CA VAL A 188 -14.50 -8.84 -1.86
C VAL A 188 -15.97 -8.46 -2.02
N CYS A 189 -16.91 -9.36 -1.72
CA CYS A 189 -18.36 -9.13 -1.89
C CYS A 189 -18.70 -8.56 -3.27
N ASP A 190 -18.31 -9.29 -4.32
CA ASP A 190 -18.51 -8.94 -5.70
C ASP A 190 -19.63 -9.75 -6.37
N LEU A 191 -20.25 -9.16 -7.39
CA LEU A 191 -21.16 -9.84 -8.32
C LEU A 191 -20.45 -10.21 -9.64
N SER A 192 -19.26 -9.64 -9.86
CA SER A 192 -18.44 -9.70 -11.07
C SER A 192 -17.07 -9.06 -10.79
N ALA A 193 -16.07 -9.37 -11.61
CA ALA A 193 -14.66 -9.01 -11.45
C ALA A 193 -14.36 -7.51 -11.23
N THR A 194 -15.28 -6.60 -11.59
CA THR A 194 -15.14 -5.13 -11.46
C THR A 194 -16.21 -4.52 -10.57
N THR A 195 -16.83 -5.31 -9.69
CA THR A 195 -17.95 -4.88 -8.83
C THR A 195 -17.70 -5.21 -7.36
N ALA A 196 -16.43 -5.21 -6.93
CA ALA A 196 -16.09 -5.40 -5.52
C ALA A 196 -16.92 -4.48 -4.62
N TRP A 197 -17.38 -5.02 -3.49
CA TRP A 197 -18.16 -4.34 -2.47
C TRP A 197 -19.51 -3.79 -2.96
N THR A 198 -20.20 -4.57 -3.78
CA THR A 198 -21.56 -4.25 -4.27
C THR A 198 -22.57 -5.36 -3.99
N ASP A 199 -22.13 -6.50 -3.46
CA ASP A 199 -23.01 -7.59 -3.05
C ASP A 199 -23.31 -7.55 -1.55
N ASN A 200 -24.57 -7.76 -1.20
CA ASN A 200 -25.02 -7.97 0.18
C ASN A 200 -25.85 -9.27 0.31
N GLN A 201 -25.68 -10.19 -0.63
CA GLN A 201 -26.43 -11.44 -0.64
C GLN A 201 -25.71 -12.57 0.09
N GLY A 202 -26.48 -13.61 0.38
CA GLY A 202 -26.05 -14.79 1.12
C GLY A 202 -25.07 -15.72 0.39
N THR A 203 -24.81 -15.48 -0.89
CA THR A 203 -24.16 -16.44 -1.80
C THR A 203 -22.68 -16.16 -2.01
N ASN A 204 -22.25 -14.92 -1.83
CA ASN A 204 -20.84 -14.55 -1.89
C ASN A 204 -20.32 -14.22 -0.48
N SER A 205 -18.99 -14.11 -0.39
CA SER A 205 -18.34 -13.77 0.86
C SER A 205 -17.36 -12.60 0.72
N GLY A 206 -16.97 -12.07 1.87
CA GLY A 206 -15.94 -11.05 2.03
C GLY A 206 -14.93 -11.51 3.07
N ALA A 207 -13.65 -11.26 2.86
CA ALA A 207 -12.66 -11.47 3.91
C ALA A 207 -12.79 -10.40 5.00
N VAL A 208 -12.63 -10.81 6.26
CA VAL A 208 -12.71 -9.91 7.42
C VAL A 208 -11.44 -9.95 8.27
N GLY A 209 -11.07 -8.81 8.84
CA GLY A 209 -10.11 -8.69 9.92
C GLY A 209 -10.78 -8.64 11.29
N ASP A 210 -10.02 -8.81 12.37
CA ASP A 210 -10.47 -8.69 13.77
C ASP A 210 -9.70 -7.58 14.50
N ALA A 211 -10.41 -6.53 14.88
CA ALA A 211 -9.83 -5.34 15.51
C ALA A 211 -9.36 -5.55 16.95
N ALA A 212 -9.80 -6.62 17.62
CA ALA A 212 -9.35 -6.97 18.96
C ALA A 212 -8.10 -7.84 18.98
N SER A 213 -7.65 -8.33 17.82
CA SER A 213 -6.44 -9.13 17.72
C SER A 213 -5.18 -8.27 17.62
N ALA A 214 -4.09 -8.76 18.20
CA ALA A 214 -2.74 -8.24 18.01
C ALA A 214 -1.90 -9.08 17.03
N ALA A 215 -2.53 -10.03 16.32
CA ALA A 215 -1.87 -10.86 15.33
C ALA A 215 -2.10 -10.33 13.90
N LEU A 216 -1.02 -10.22 13.12
CA LEU A 216 -1.06 -9.74 11.74
C LEU A 216 -2.09 -10.49 10.88
N ALA A 217 -2.07 -11.82 10.95
CA ALA A 217 -3.00 -12.67 10.20
C ALA A 217 -4.47 -12.30 10.49
N SER A 218 -4.80 -12.07 11.76
CA SER A 218 -6.15 -11.75 12.18
C SER A 218 -6.60 -10.35 11.77
N ILE A 219 -5.73 -9.34 11.82
CA ILE A 219 -6.11 -7.97 11.44
C ILE A 219 -6.14 -7.77 9.91
N LYS A 220 -5.41 -8.60 9.16
CA LYS A 220 -5.41 -8.54 7.69
C LYS A 220 -6.63 -9.26 7.11
N ALA A 221 -6.76 -10.55 7.38
CA ALA A 221 -7.84 -11.39 6.89
C ALA A 221 -7.85 -12.72 7.66
N LEU A 222 -8.76 -12.84 8.63
CA LEU A 222 -8.91 -14.00 9.50
C LEU A 222 -9.66 -15.15 8.80
N ASN A 223 -10.82 -14.83 8.22
CA ASN A 223 -11.70 -15.76 7.53
C ASN A 223 -12.60 -14.98 6.55
N THR A 224 -13.43 -15.71 5.81
CA THR A 224 -14.47 -15.10 4.98
C THR A 224 -15.82 -15.16 5.68
N GLN A 225 -16.65 -14.16 5.41
CA GLN A 225 -17.97 -13.99 6.00
C GLN A 225 -18.98 -13.69 4.90
N ASN A 226 -20.22 -14.12 5.12
CA ASN A 226 -21.32 -13.89 4.21
C ASN A 226 -21.54 -12.39 3.93
N CYS A 227 -21.68 -11.99 2.68
CA CYS A 227 -21.84 -10.57 2.32
C CYS A 227 -23.13 -9.93 2.85
N GLY A 228 -24.18 -10.71 3.12
CA GLY A 228 -25.38 -10.21 3.82
C GLY A 228 -25.20 -10.01 5.33
N SER A 229 -24.08 -10.45 5.91
CA SER A 229 -23.80 -10.19 7.32
C SER A 229 -23.21 -8.79 7.50
N THR A 230 -23.57 -8.10 8.59
CA THR A 230 -22.99 -6.78 8.87
C THR A 230 -21.65 -6.90 9.58
N LYS A 231 -20.66 -6.12 9.15
CA LYS A 231 -19.32 -5.97 9.75
C LYS A 231 -18.96 -4.49 9.87
N LYS A 232 -17.89 -4.18 10.61
CA LYS A 232 -17.37 -2.81 10.68
C LYS A 232 -16.50 -2.48 9.46
N LEU A 233 -16.03 -1.24 9.38
CA LEU A 233 -14.88 -0.87 8.55
C LEU A 233 -13.73 -0.43 9.46
N LEU A 234 -12.51 -0.81 9.08
CA LEU A 234 -11.31 -0.17 9.60
C LEU A 234 -11.02 1.05 8.72
N CYS A 235 -10.94 2.23 9.31
CA CYS A 235 -10.72 3.49 8.62
C CYS A 235 -9.33 4.03 8.94
N VAL A 236 -8.62 4.49 7.91
CA VAL A 236 -7.21 4.84 7.95
C VAL A 236 -7.03 6.31 7.57
N GLU A 237 -6.35 7.08 8.41
CA GLU A 237 -6.02 8.47 8.12
C GLU A 237 -5.05 8.57 6.93
N GLN A 238 -5.23 9.59 6.08
CA GLN A 238 -4.46 9.77 4.85
C GLN A 238 -3.39 10.85 4.94
#